data_AF-A0A1I3LMB4-F1
#
_entry.id   AF-A0A1I3LMB4-F1
#
_cell.length_a   1.000
_cell.length_b   1.000
_cell.length_c   1.000
_cell.angle_alpha   90.00
_cell.angle_beta   90.00
_cell.angle_gamma   90.00
#
_symmetry.space_group_name_H-M   'P 1'
#
loop_
_entity.id
_entity.type
_entity.pdbx_description
1 polymer ?
#
loop_
_entity_poly.entity_id
_entity_poly.type
_entity_poly.pdbx_seq_one_letter_code
_entity_poly.pdbx_strand_id
1 'polypeptide(L)'
;MIQPIQFKNKYINQLTIREMSFIHLDHHNIPHIVKDHLLRSTLSFTSQNIRHALNNDYSKQLIPLIGLFTILEQLGKCYDRMDISNIRFQNNIKRALVNFGGIDQNDELIDVLYALRNSLLHSASLISHGENSANKDKHYRFRYSSEIQHIIQESKVKWNGCYEELDGNTEKYTTLINVDLLVKFVFSCIEKASALNQENLLRLRLEGGVRQLYFDYIKSNPLL
;
A
#
# COMPACT_ATOMS: atom_id res chain seq x y z
N MET A 1 -16.86 -19.46 1.32
CA MET A 1 -16.74 -17.99 1.31
C MET A 1 -17.01 -17.49 2.71
N ILE A 2 -16.11 -16.67 3.27
CA ILE A 2 -16.26 -16.08 4.61
C ILE A 2 -17.32 -14.98 4.52
N GLN A 3 -18.27 -14.97 5.45
CA GLN A 3 -19.38 -14.02 5.48
C GLN A 3 -19.43 -13.30 6.84
N PRO A 4 -19.63 -11.97 6.89
CA PRO A 4 -19.63 -11.20 8.15
C PRO A 4 -20.61 -11.73 9.22
N ILE A 5 -21.74 -12.31 8.79
CA ILE A 5 -22.75 -12.87 9.70
C ILE A 5 -22.20 -13.99 10.61
N GLN A 6 -21.18 -14.70 10.14
CA GLN A 6 -20.56 -15.82 10.88
C GLN A 6 -19.83 -15.34 12.15
N PHE A 7 -19.44 -14.07 12.21
CA PHE A 7 -18.65 -13.51 13.30
C PHE A 7 -19.49 -13.18 14.54
N LYS A 8 -20.78 -12.89 14.37
CA LYS A 8 -21.68 -12.48 15.47
C LYS A 8 -21.77 -13.49 16.62
N ASN A 9 -21.46 -14.76 16.35
CA ASN A 9 -21.52 -15.84 17.33
C ASN A 9 -20.15 -16.20 17.94
N LYS A 10 -19.09 -15.50 17.56
CA LYS A 10 -17.71 -15.75 18.01
C LYS A 10 -17.22 -14.65 18.94
N TYR A 11 -16.37 -15.01 19.89
CA TYR A 11 -15.52 -14.05 20.61
C TYR A 11 -14.28 -13.72 19.77
N ILE A 12 -13.61 -12.59 20.04
CA ILE A 12 -12.38 -12.22 19.31
C ILE A 12 -11.36 -13.36 19.29
N ASN A 13 -11.13 -14.01 20.45
CA ASN A 13 -10.14 -15.08 20.58
C ASN A 13 -10.50 -16.38 19.83
N GLN A 14 -11.69 -16.44 19.22
CA GLN A 14 -12.15 -17.57 18.40
C GLN A 14 -12.01 -17.31 16.89
N LEU A 15 -11.59 -16.10 16.49
CA LEU A 15 -11.36 -15.79 15.08
C LEU A 15 -10.11 -16.50 14.57
N THR A 16 -10.27 -17.22 13.48
CA THR A 16 -9.16 -17.87 12.77
C THR A 16 -8.32 -16.84 12.01
N ILE A 17 -7.13 -17.24 11.54
CA ILE A 17 -6.29 -16.39 10.66
C ILE A 17 -7.08 -15.86 9.48
N ARG A 18 -7.84 -16.72 8.80
CA ARG A 18 -8.60 -16.33 7.61
C ARG A 18 -9.69 -15.32 7.90
N GLU A 19 -10.36 -15.48 9.04
CA GLU A 19 -11.43 -14.57 9.46
C GLU A 19 -10.87 -13.22 9.91
N MET A 20 -9.77 -13.22 10.67
CA MET A 20 -9.09 -11.97 11.03
C MET A 20 -8.50 -11.27 9.81
N SER A 21 -7.94 -12.02 8.85
CA SER A 21 -7.44 -11.48 7.58
C SER A 21 -8.58 -10.91 6.74
N PHE A 22 -9.76 -11.55 6.76
CA PHE A 22 -10.96 -11.03 6.10
C PHE A 22 -11.38 -9.67 6.69
N ILE A 23 -11.40 -9.54 8.02
CA ILE A 23 -11.71 -8.28 8.70
C ILE A 23 -10.64 -7.21 8.41
N HIS A 24 -9.37 -7.60 8.39
CA HIS A 24 -8.26 -6.68 8.07
C HIS A 24 -8.33 -6.14 6.64
N LEU A 25 -8.56 -7.03 5.68
CA LEU A 25 -8.59 -6.70 4.24
C LEU A 25 -9.91 -6.06 3.79
N ASP A 26 -10.93 -6.02 4.64
CA ASP A 26 -12.13 -5.24 4.35
C ASP A 26 -11.80 -3.75 4.36
N HIS A 27 -11.86 -3.14 3.17
CA HIS A 27 -11.56 -1.74 2.96
C HIS A 27 -12.83 -0.86 2.97
N HIS A 28 -14.00 -1.45 3.26
CA HIS A 28 -15.25 -0.72 3.41
C HIS A 28 -15.34 -0.05 4.79
N ASN A 29 -16.15 0.99 4.89
CA ASN A 29 -16.37 1.76 6.12
C ASN A 29 -17.44 1.12 7.04
N ILE A 30 -17.45 -0.20 7.15
CA ILE A 30 -18.44 -0.92 7.95
C ILE A 30 -17.70 -1.78 8.98
N PRO A 31 -17.91 -1.54 10.28
CA PRO A 31 -17.35 -2.40 11.31
C PRO A 31 -17.95 -3.81 11.29
N HIS A 32 -17.13 -4.79 11.66
CA HIS A 32 -17.53 -6.18 11.87
C HIS A 32 -17.94 -6.40 13.32
N ILE A 33 -19.02 -7.13 13.56
CA ILE A 33 -19.54 -7.38 14.91
C ILE A 33 -19.21 -8.82 15.30
N VAL A 34 -18.52 -8.99 16.42
CA VAL A 34 -18.35 -10.25 17.15
C VAL A 34 -19.15 -10.19 18.46
N LYS A 35 -19.20 -11.26 19.25
CA LYS A 35 -20.00 -11.33 20.49
C LYS A 35 -19.68 -10.23 21.49
N ASP A 36 -18.40 -9.91 21.61
CA ASP A 36 -17.85 -9.07 22.67
C ASP A 36 -17.38 -7.69 22.17
N HIS A 37 -17.24 -7.50 20.85
CA HIS A 37 -16.63 -6.30 20.27
C HIS A 37 -17.18 -5.92 18.90
N LEU A 38 -16.99 -4.65 18.57
CA LEU A 38 -17.07 -4.08 17.24
C LEU A 38 -15.64 -3.85 16.71
N LEU A 39 -15.33 -4.46 15.56
CA LEU A 39 -13.99 -4.53 14.98
C LEU A 39 -13.91 -3.73 13.70
N ARG A 40 -12.84 -2.96 13.52
CA ARG A 40 -12.55 -2.26 12.26
C ARG A 40 -11.06 -2.19 12.01
N SER A 41 -10.65 -2.50 10.78
CA SER A 41 -9.23 -2.47 10.41
C SER A 41 -8.70 -1.05 10.21
N THR A 42 -7.42 -0.84 10.51
CA THR A 42 -6.68 0.38 10.13
C THR A 42 -6.67 0.57 8.63
N LEU A 43 -6.64 -0.50 7.84
CA LEU A 43 -6.74 -0.47 6.39
C LEU A 43 -8.06 0.14 5.91
N SER A 44 -9.20 -0.21 6.53
CA SER A 44 -10.49 0.45 6.29
C SER A 44 -10.46 1.94 6.62
N PHE A 45 -9.86 2.33 7.76
CA PHE A 45 -9.69 3.75 8.11
C PHE A 45 -8.84 4.51 7.08
N THR A 46 -7.70 3.96 6.70
CA THR A 46 -6.82 4.55 5.68
C THR A 46 -7.55 4.68 4.33
N SER A 47 -8.27 3.64 3.92
CA SER A 47 -9.03 3.63 2.67
C SER A 47 -10.11 4.71 2.63
N GLN A 48 -10.84 4.89 3.74
CA GLN A 48 -11.82 5.97 3.88
C GLN A 48 -11.16 7.35 3.80
N ASN A 49 -10.04 7.55 4.49
CA ASN A 49 -9.34 8.82 4.51
C ASN A 49 -8.79 9.20 3.13
N ILE A 50 -8.28 8.24 2.36
CA ILE A 50 -7.86 8.46 0.97
C ILE A 50 -9.05 8.95 0.14
N ARG A 51 -10.18 8.22 0.17
CA ARG A 51 -11.39 8.60 -0.59
C ARG A 51 -11.92 9.98 -0.20
N HIS A 52 -11.86 10.33 1.09
CA HIS A 52 -12.22 11.66 1.56
C HIS A 52 -11.24 12.73 1.04
N ALA A 53 -9.93 12.51 1.20
CA ALA A 53 -8.90 13.46 0.81
C ALA A 53 -8.88 13.74 -0.70
N LEU A 54 -9.18 12.74 -1.54
CA LEU A 54 -9.27 12.90 -3.00
C LEU A 54 -10.36 13.91 -3.42
N ASN A 55 -11.40 14.10 -2.60
CA ASN A 55 -12.48 15.06 -2.87
C ASN A 55 -12.23 16.44 -2.23
N ASN A 56 -11.04 16.67 -1.65
CA ASN A 56 -10.73 17.90 -0.95
C ASN A 56 -9.47 18.55 -1.55
N ASP A 57 -9.61 19.76 -2.09
CA ASP A 57 -8.56 20.44 -2.84
C ASP A 57 -7.25 20.64 -2.05
N TYR A 58 -7.33 20.79 -0.73
CA TYR A 58 -6.16 21.00 0.12
C TYR A 58 -5.41 19.72 0.45
N SER A 59 -6.04 18.56 0.29
CA SER A 59 -5.46 17.27 0.70
C SER A 59 -5.35 16.25 -0.42
N LYS A 60 -5.98 16.48 -1.59
CA LYS A 60 -6.06 15.53 -2.73
C LYS A 60 -4.73 15.12 -3.37
N GLN A 61 -3.62 15.75 -3.01
CA GLN A 61 -2.29 15.43 -3.54
C GLN A 61 -1.51 14.50 -2.58
N LEU A 62 -0.91 15.07 -1.53
CA LEU A 62 0.05 14.37 -0.68
C LEU A 62 -0.57 13.29 0.21
N ILE A 63 -1.73 13.59 0.81
CA ILE A 63 -2.36 12.70 1.81
C ILE A 63 -2.80 11.37 1.19
N PRO A 64 -3.45 11.33 0.01
CA PRO A 64 -3.71 10.09 -0.71
C PRO A 64 -2.45 9.25 -0.91
N LEU A 65 -1.35 9.84 -1.40
CA LEU A 65 -0.11 9.08 -1.65
C LEU A 65 0.44 8.42 -0.39
N ILE A 66 0.50 9.15 0.72
CA ILE A 66 0.92 8.59 2.01
C ILE A 66 0.03 7.42 2.42
N GLY A 67 -1.29 7.58 2.27
CA GLY A 67 -2.26 6.53 2.57
C GLY A 67 -2.08 5.30 1.69
N LEU A 68 -1.86 5.49 0.39
CA LEU A 68 -1.66 4.40 -0.58
C LEU A 68 -0.40 3.58 -0.25
N PHE A 69 0.71 4.24 0.08
CA PHE A 69 1.91 3.54 0.52
C PHE A 69 1.74 2.85 1.87
N THR A 70 0.94 3.42 2.77
CA THR A 70 0.57 2.77 4.04
C THR A 70 -0.20 1.47 3.81
N ILE A 71 -1.11 1.43 2.83
CA ILE A 71 -1.82 0.21 2.44
C ILE A 71 -0.85 -0.84 1.90
N LEU A 72 0.02 -0.47 0.96
CA LEU A 72 1.03 -1.39 0.41
C LEU A 72 1.96 -1.95 1.50
N GLU A 73 2.41 -1.10 2.42
CA GLU A 73 3.22 -1.51 3.57
C GLU A 73 2.49 -2.55 4.43
N GLN A 74 1.21 -2.33 4.76
CA GLN A 74 0.40 -3.29 5.52
C GLN A 74 0.27 -4.62 4.77
N LEU A 75 -0.07 -4.59 3.48
CA LEU A 75 -0.25 -5.82 2.70
C LEU A 75 1.03 -6.66 2.65
N GLY A 76 2.17 -6.05 2.32
CA GLY A 76 3.43 -6.79 2.19
C GLY A 76 4.09 -7.16 3.51
N LYS A 77 3.75 -6.47 4.61
CA LYS A 77 4.17 -6.85 5.96
C LYS A 77 3.35 -8.04 6.48
N CYS A 78 2.03 -7.99 6.30
CA CYS A 78 1.12 -8.96 6.90
C CYS A 78 1.06 -10.28 6.12
N TYR A 79 1.17 -10.26 4.79
CA TYR A 79 0.75 -11.40 3.99
C TYR A 79 1.76 -11.87 2.94
N ASP A 80 1.76 -13.19 2.74
CA ASP A 80 2.40 -13.88 1.64
C ASP A 80 1.35 -14.64 0.82
N ARG A 81 1.68 -14.84 -0.44
CA ARG A 81 0.98 -15.77 -1.33
C ARG A 81 1.52 -17.18 -1.17
N MET A 82 0.63 -18.16 -1.20
CA MET A 82 1.00 -19.58 -1.18
C MET A 82 1.12 -20.19 -2.57
N ASP A 83 0.52 -19.54 -3.57
CA ASP A 83 0.52 -19.95 -4.98
C ASP A 83 1.72 -19.41 -5.78
N ILE A 84 2.51 -18.51 -5.18
CA ILE A 84 3.76 -17.99 -5.75
C ILE A 84 4.89 -18.27 -4.76
N SER A 85 6.00 -18.80 -5.26
CA SER A 85 7.24 -18.98 -4.49
C SER A 85 8.25 -17.88 -4.83
N ASN A 86 9.21 -17.66 -3.93
CA ASN A 86 10.45 -16.90 -4.20
C ASN A 86 10.29 -15.41 -4.52
N ILE A 87 9.65 -14.64 -3.63
CA ILE A 87 9.80 -13.18 -3.65
C ILE A 87 11.16 -12.79 -3.07
N ARG A 88 11.99 -12.14 -3.89
CA ARG A 88 13.36 -11.72 -3.51
C ARG A 88 13.40 -10.56 -2.52
N PHE A 89 12.32 -9.80 -2.43
CA PHE A 89 12.29 -8.57 -1.67
C PHE A 89 12.00 -8.81 -0.19
N GLN A 90 12.81 -8.19 0.68
CA GLN A 90 12.52 -8.07 2.11
C GLN A 90 11.63 -6.87 2.43
N ASN A 91 11.71 -5.80 1.63
CA ASN A 91 10.92 -4.59 1.82
C ASN A 91 9.42 -4.82 1.56
N ASN A 92 8.58 -4.42 2.50
CA ASN A 92 7.14 -4.72 2.46
C ASN A 92 6.42 -4.11 1.27
N ILE A 93 6.74 -2.86 0.86
CA ILE A 93 6.10 -2.24 -0.31
C ILE A 93 6.46 -3.00 -1.58
N LYS A 94 7.75 -3.27 -1.80
CA LYS A 94 8.20 -4.03 -2.98
C LYS A 94 7.54 -5.42 -3.02
N ARG A 95 7.40 -6.08 -1.87
CA ARG A 95 6.67 -7.35 -1.75
C ARG A 95 5.21 -7.21 -2.14
N ALA A 96 4.51 -6.19 -1.64
CA ALA A 96 3.10 -5.98 -1.95
C ALA A 96 2.85 -5.73 -3.44
N LEU A 97 3.73 -4.93 -4.08
CA LEU A 97 3.69 -4.64 -5.51
C LEU A 97 3.79 -5.91 -6.36
N VAL A 98 4.65 -6.85 -5.97
CA VAL A 98 4.79 -8.15 -6.66
C VAL A 98 3.65 -9.09 -6.32
N ASN A 99 3.41 -9.34 -5.02
CA ASN A 99 2.42 -10.31 -4.55
C ASN A 99 1.01 -9.95 -5.04
N PHE A 100 0.61 -8.69 -4.86
CA PHE A 100 -0.78 -8.27 -5.01
C PHE A 100 -0.99 -7.34 -6.20
N GLY A 101 0.04 -6.58 -6.59
CA GLY A 101 0.01 -5.74 -7.78
C GLY A 101 0.34 -6.48 -9.08
N GLY A 102 0.89 -7.70 -9.00
CA GLY A 102 1.24 -8.50 -10.18
C GLY A 102 2.39 -7.92 -11.02
N ILE A 103 3.18 -7.01 -10.46
CA ILE A 103 4.34 -6.42 -11.14
C ILE A 103 5.48 -7.45 -11.17
N ASP A 104 6.15 -7.58 -12.32
CA ASP A 104 7.32 -8.44 -12.44
C ASP A 104 8.42 -8.02 -11.45
N GLN A 105 9.09 -8.98 -10.82
CA GLN A 105 10.08 -8.67 -9.79
C GLN A 105 11.25 -7.83 -10.31
N ASN A 106 11.51 -7.81 -11.62
CA ASN A 106 12.57 -7.04 -12.28
C ASN A 106 12.08 -5.73 -12.90
N ASP A 107 10.80 -5.40 -12.79
CA ASP A 107 10.24 -4.16 -13.33
C ASP A 107 10.77 -2.93 -12.57
N GLU A 108 11.24 -1.93 -13.31
CA GLU A 108 11.79 -0.68 -12.74
C GLU A 108 10.73 0.12 -11.96
N LEU A 109 9.44 -0.06 -12.28
CA LEU A 109 8.33 0.59 -11.57
C LEU A 109 8.39 0.34 -10.06
N ILE A 110 8.86 -0.84 -9.63
CA ILE A 110 9.02 -1.18 -8.22
C ILE A 110 10.00 -0.21 -7.53
N ASP A 111 11.12 0.08 -8.18
CA ASP A 111 12.14 0.97 -7.64
C ASP A 111 11.68 2.44 -7.67
N VAL A 112 10.98 2.85 -8.73
CA VAL A 112 10.43 4.21 -8.84
C VAL A 112 9.39 4.48 -7.75
N LEU A 113 8.43 3.57 -7.55
CA LEU A 113 7.42 3.72 -6.50
C LEU A 113 8.02 3.65 -5.10
N TYR A 114 9.06 2.84 -4.91
CA TYR A 114 9.81 2.78 -3.66
C TYR A 114 10.56 4.10 -3.38
N ALA A 115 11.22 4.68 -4.38
CA ALA A 115 11.90 5.96 -4.28
C ALA A 115 10.91 7.10 -3.95
N LEU A 116 9.75 7.12 -4.62
CA LEU A 116 8.67 8.07 -4.34
C LEU A 116 8.18 7.95 -2.89
N ARG A 117 7.94 6.73 -2.39
CA ARG A 117 7.56 6.53 -0.99
C ARG A 117 8.61 7.09 -0.04
N ASN A 118 9.89 6.85 -0.29
CA ASN A 118 10.94 7.31 0.58
C ASN A 118 11.04 8.84 0.59
N SER A 119 10.98 9.51 -0.57
CA SER A 119 11.03 10.98 -0.61
C SER A 119 9.87 11.61 0.15
N LEU A 120 8.67 11.03 0.04
CA LEU A 120 7.47 11.54 0.73
C LEU A 120 7.48 11.29 2.24
N LEU A 121 7.93 10.12 2.70
CA LEU A 121 7.85 9.75 4.12
C LEU A 121 9.07 10.12 4.94
N HIS A 122 10.26 10.21 4.33
CA HIS A 122 11.49 10.57 5.04
C HIS A 122 11.87 12.04 4.88
N SER A 123 11.53 12.66 3.74
CA SER A 123 11.93 14.03 3.43
C SER A 123 10.76 14.97 3.16
N ALA A 124 9.51 14.47 3.17
CA ALA A 124 8.32 15.22 2.79
C ALA A 124 8.47 15.96 1.45
N SER A 125 9.21 15.37 0.49
CA SER A 125 9.61 16.01 -0.74
C SER A 125 9.26 15.17 -1.97
N LEU A 126 9.22 15.85 -3.12
CA LEU A 126 9.13 15.22 -4.44
C LEU A 126 10.52 15.05 -5.09
N ILE A 127 11.57 15.03 -4.27
CA ILE A 127 12.94 14.82 -4.71
C ILE A 127 13.47 13.58 -3.98
N SER A 128 13.87 12.57 -4.74
CA SER A 128 14.53 11.39 -4.20
C SER A 128 16.00 11.40 -4.60
N HIS A 129 16.88 11.27 -3.62
CA HIS A 129 18.29 11.01 -3.83
C HIS A 129 18.60 9.56 -3.48
N GLY A 130 19.46 8.94 -4.29
CA GLY A 130 19.97 7.60 -4.02
C GLY A 130 20.86 7.58 -2.78
N GLU A 131 20.34 7.15 -1.63
CA GLU A 131 21.10 7.21 -0.36
C GLU A 131 21.93 5.93 -0.07
N ASN A 132 21.52 4.78 -0.63
CA ASN A 132 22.17 3.49 -0.35
C ASN A 132 23.03 3.00 -1.52
N SER A 133 24.07 2.21 -1.23
CA SER A 133 25.02 1.69 -2.22
C SER A 133 24.37 0.99 -3.42
N ALA A 134 23.22 0.34 -3.23
CA ALA A 134 22.48 -0.34 -4.31
C ALA A 134 21.73 0.62 -5.26
N ASN A 135 21.45 1.86 -4.84
CA ASN A 135 20.62 2.82 -5.56
C ASN A 135 21.28 4.20 -5.68
N LYS A 136 22.60 4.31 -5.43
CA LYS A 136 23.30 5.59 -5.30
C LYS A 136 23.16 6.50 -6.52
N ASP A 137 22.95 5.91 -7.69
CA ASP A 137 22.81 6.64 -8.97
C ASP A 137 21.34 6.83 -9.42
N LYS A 138 20.37 6.44 -8.60
CA LYS A 138 18.94 6.58 -8.90
C LYS A 138 18.37 7.81 -8.20
N HIS A 139 18.35 8.94 -8.91
CA HIS A 139 17.73 10.18 -8.45
C HIS A 139 16.46 10.47 -9.22
N TYR A 140 15.46 11.04 -8.54
CA TYR A 140 14.16 11.33 -9.15
C TYR A 140 13.67 12.72 -8.75
N ARG A 141 13.15 13.45 -9.74
CA ARG A 141 12.28 14.63 -9.55
C ARG A 141 10.86 14.24 -9.92
N PHE A 142 10.00 14.15 -8.93
CA PHE A 142 8.61 13.74 -9.11
C PHE A 142 7.68 14.94 -9.30
N ARG A 143 6.69 14.85 -10.19
CA ARG A 143 5.58 15.83 -10.27
C ARG A 143 4.25 15.12 -10.53
N TYR A 144 3.16 15.71 -10.04
CA TYR A 144 1.83 15.18 -10.28
C TYR A 144 1.37 15.52 -11.70
N SER A 145 0.76 14.56 -12.39
CA SER A 145 0.06 14.79 -13.64
C SER A 145 -1.09 13.80 -13.79
N SER A 146 -2.31 14.31 -13.98
CA SER A 146 -3.49 13.50 -14.30
C SER A 146 -3.61 13.19 -15.81
N GLU A 147 -2.74 13.76 -16.64
CA GLU A 147 -2.80 13.65 -18.10
C GLU A 147 -2.10 12.39 -18.64
N ILE A 148 -1.16 11.84 -17.88
CA ILE A 148 -0.44 10.63 -18.29
C ILE A 148 -1.34 9.39 -18.19
N GLN A 149 -1.18 8.45 -19.13
CA GLN A 149 -2.02 7.25 -19.24
C GLN A 149 -1.56 6.08 -18.35
N HIS A 150 -0.39 6.20 -17.71
CA HIS A 150 0.19 5.19 -16.84
C HIS A 150 0.40 5.76 -15.42
N ILE A 151 0.59 4.89 -14.42
CA ILE A 151 0.85 5.32 -13.03
C ILE A 151 2.06 6.25 -12.95
N ILE A 152 3.11 5.89 -13.69
CA ILE A 152 4.36 6.65 -13.81
C ILE A 152 4.62 6.89 -15.30
N GLN A 153 5.08 8.10 -15.61
CA GLN A 153 5.79 8.38 -16.85
C GLN A 153 7.22 8.77 -16.48
N GLU A 154 8.19 7.96 -16.93
CA GLU A 154 9.60 8.19 -16.66
C GLU A 154 10.09 9.49 -17.28
N SER A 155 11.14 10.06 -16.68
CA SER A 155 11.81 11.20 -17.25
C SER A 155 12.49 10.84 -18.58
N LYS A 156 12.54 11.79 -19.51
CA LYS A 156 13.23 11.60 -20.80
C LYS A 156 14.74 11.41 -20.62
N VAL A 157 15.29 12.02 -19.57
CA VAL A 157 16.70 11.98 -19.20
C VAL A 157 16.80 11.64 -17.72
N LYS A 158 17.72 10.73 -17.35
CA LYS A 158 18.03 10.43 -15.95
C LYS A 158 18.69 11.65 -15.31
N TRP A 159 18.16 12.08 -14.17
CA TRP A 159 18.78 13.15 -13.41
C TRP A 159 19.91 12.59 -12.55
N ASN A 160 21.02 13.30 -12.48
CA ASN A 160 22.22 12.91 -11.74
C ASN A 160 22.23 13.44 -10.28
N GLY A 161 21.15 14.06 -9.82
CA GLY A 161 21.07 14.67 -8.49
C GLY A 161 21.65 16.09 -8.38
N CYS A 162 22.18 16.65 -9.47
CA CYS A 162 22.75 18.00 -9.53
C CYS A 162 21.65 19.04 -9.74
N TYR A 163 21.45 19.98 -8.81
CA TYR A 163 20.36 20.96 -8.91
C TYR A 163 20.58 21.96 -10.04
N GLU A 164 21.81 22.26 -10.39
CA GLU A 164 22.20 23.18 -11.47
C GLU A 164 21.65 22.72 -12.84
N GLU A 165 21.48 21.40 -13.05
CA GLU A 165 20.83 20.89 -14.27
C GLU A 165 19.34 21.24 -14.35
N LEU A 166 18.73 21.57 -13.21
CA LEU A 166 17.32 21.95 -13.11
C LEU A 166 17.10 23.45 -13.38
N ASP A 167 18.12 24.29 -13.50
CA ASP A 167 17.92 25.73 -13.70
C ASP A 167 17.38 26.09 -15.09
N GLY A 168 17.49 25.18 -16.05
CA GLY A 168 17.00 25.36 -17.42
C GLY A 168 15.74 24.54 -17.73
N ASN A 169 15.93 23.38 -18.37
CA ASN A 169 14.84 22.53 -18.82
C ASN A 169 14.57 21.39 -17.81
N THR A 170 13.82 21.70 -16.76
CA THR A 170 13.48 20.72 -15.70
C THR A 170 12.62 19.55 -16.19
N GLU A 171 11.79 19.77 -17.22
CA GLU A 171 10.78 18.80 -17.63
C GLU A 171 11.40 17.51 -18.17
N LYS A 172 12.56 17.59 -18.86
CA LYS A 172 13.25 16.38 -19.34
C LYS A 172 13.76 15.47 -18.21
N TYR A 173 13.95 16.00 -17.01
CA TYR A 173 14.39 15.28 -15.80
C TYR A 173 13.22 14.85 -14.90
N THR A 174 11.99 15.13 -15.30
CA THR A 174 10.82 14.97 -14.42
C THR A 174 10.13 13.65 -14.66
N THR A 175 9.97 12.88 -13.58
CA THR A 175 9.11 11.71 -13.54
C THR A 175 7.71 12.14 -13.11
N LEU A 176 6.70 11.83 -13.91
CA LEU A 176 5.32 12.21 -13.64
C LEU A 176 4.56 11.07 -12.94
N ILE A 177 3.66 11.42 -12.03
CA ILE A 177 2.85 10.49 -11.25
C ILE A 177 1.37 10.79 -11.47
N ASN A 178 0.61 9.78 -11.87
CA ASN A 178 -0.84 9.83 -11.91
C ASN A 178 -1.41 9.21 -10.62
N VAL A 179 -1.84 10.08 -9.71
CA VAL A 179 -2.36 9.67 -8.39
C VAL A 179 -3.65 8.86 -8.55
N ASP A 180 -4.53 9.20 -9.49
CA ASP A 180 -5.80 8.49 -9.69
C ASP A 180 -5.59 7.06 -10.19
N LEU A 181 -4.61 6.86 -11.07
CA LEU A 181 -4.22 5.52 -11.52
C LEU A 181 -3.55 4.72 -10.39
N LEU A 182 -2.71 5.36 -9.57
CA LEU A 182 -2.12 4.71 -8.41
C LEU A 182 -3.17 4.30 -7.38
N VAL A 183 -4.19 5.14 -7.15
CA VAL A 183 -5.34 4.80 -6.29
C VAL A 183 -5.99 3.53 -6.80
N LYS A 184 -6.42 3.49 -8.06
CA LYS A 184 -7.07 2.30 -8.65
C LYS A 184 -6.21 1.05 -8.50
N PHE A 185 -4.91 1.17 -8.77
CA PHE A 185 -3.95 0.08 -8.67
C PHE A 185 -3.82 -0.46 -7.24
N VAL A 186 -3.62 0.40 -6.25
CA VAL A 186 -3.46 -0.04 -4.85
C VAL A 186 -4.76 -0.64 -4.30
N PHE A 187 -5.92 -0.08 -4.62
CA PHE A 187 -7.18 -0.70 -4.24
C PHE A 187 -7.36 -2.08 -4.90
N SER A 188 -6.91 -2.26 -6.15
CA SER A 188 -6.92 -3.59 -6.78
C SER A 188 -5.99 -4.60 -6.08
N CYS A 189 -4.92 -4.14 -5.44
CA CYS A 189 -4.05 -4.99 -4.62
C CYS A 189 -4.80 -5.51 -3.39
N ILE A 190 -5.65 -4.69 -2.75
CA ILE A 190 -6.49 -5.12 -1.63
C ILE A 190 -7.48 -6.20 -2.10
N GLU A 191 -8.15 -5.96 -3.23
CA GLU A 191 -9.09 -6.92 -3.80
C GLU A 191 -8.41 -8.25 -4.13
N LYS A 192 -7.19 -8.21 -4.68
CA LYS A 192 -6.42 -9.41 -4.96
C LYS A 192 -6.07 -10.17 -3.68
N ALA A 193 -5.63 -9.48 -2.63
CA ALA A 193 -5.34 -10.10 -1.33
C ALA A 193 -6.61 -10.72 -0.71
N SER A 194 -7.74 -10.03 -0.79
CA SER A 194 -9.04 -10.51 -0.30
C SER A 194 -9.48 -11.78 -1.03
N ALA A 195 -9.39 -11.79 -2.36
CA ALA A 195 -9.69 -12.98 -3.19
C ALA A 195 -8.80 -14.17 -2.80
N LEU A 196 -7.50 -13.96 -2.65
CA LEU A 196 -6.56 -15.00 -2.21
C LEU A 196 -6.91 -15.56 -0.83
N ASN A 197 -7.38 -14.72 0.10
CA ASN A 197 -7.85 -15.19 1.42
C ASN A 197 -9.12 -16.06 1.32
N GLN A 198 -10.05 -15.70 0.43
CA GLN A 198 -11.25 -16.49 0.15
C GLN A 198 -10.91 -17.86 -0.43
N GLU A 199 -9.91 -17.90 -1.32
CA GLU A 199 -9.37 -19.11 -1.96
C GLU A 199 -8.44 -19.91 -1.05
N ASN A 200 -8.16 -19.43 0.17
CA ASN A 200 -7.20 -20.06 1.09
C ASN A 200 -5.78 -20.16 0.47
N LEU A 201 -5.38 -19.14 -0.28
CA LEU A 201 -4.05 -18.98 -0.90
C LEU A 201 -3.22 -17.87 -0.24
N LEU A 202 -3.71 -17.29 0.85
CA LEU A 202 -3.03 -16.25 1.62
C LEU A 202 -2.48 -16.83 2.93
N ARG A 203 -1.22 -16.52 3.24
CA ARG A 203 -0.55 -16.89 4.49
C ARG A 203 -0.20 -15.64 5.29
N LEU A 204 -0.42 -15.69 6.60
CA LEU A 204 0.02 -14.63 7.51
C LEU A 204 1.53 -14.75 7.78
N ARG A 205 2.25 -13.63 7.61
CA ARG A 205 3.71 -13.53 7.80
C ARG A 205 4.11 -13.02 9.19
N LEU A 206 3.18 -12.41 9.91
CA LEU A 206 3.42 -11.85 11.25
C LEU A 206 3.80 -12.97 12.23
N GLU A 207 4.97 -12.84 12.88
CA GLU A 207 5.48 -13.83 13.84
C GLU A 207 4.53 -14.04 15.03
N GLY A 208 3.90 -12.96 15.51
CA GLY A 208 2.88 -13.04 16.56
C GLY A 208 1.50 -13.51 16.08
N GLY A 209 1.38 -13.94 14.82
CA GLY A 209 0.19 -14.53 14.24
C GLY A 209 -1.05 -13.63 14.32
N VAL A 210 -2.22 -14.24 14.53
CA VAL A 210 -3.52 -13.54 14.63
C VAL A 210 -3.50 -12.46 15.70
N ARG A 211 -2.80 -12.72 16.81
CA ARG A 211 -2.73 -11.79 17.95
C ARG A 211 -2.04 -10.50 17.54
N GLN A 212 -0.92 -10.59 16.82
CA GLN A 212 -0.24 -9.41 16.30
C GLN A 212 -1.08 -8.69 15.26
N LEU A 213 -1.72 -9.40 14.33
CA LEU A 213 -2.62 -8.78 13.34
C LEU A 213 -3.73 -7.96 14.01
N TYR A 214 -4.31 -8.52 15.09
CA TYR A 214 -5.34 -7.85 15.87
C TYR A 214 -4.81 -6.57 16.56
N PHE A 215 -3.74 -6.67 17.35
CA PHE A 215 -3.26 -5.52 18.13
C PHE A 215 -2.63 -4.42 17.26
N ASP A 216 -1.97 -4.78 16.16
CA ASP A 216 -1.31 -3.80 15.30
C ASP A 216 -2.31 -3.10 14.36
N TYR A 217 -3.34 -3.80 13.89
CA TYR A 217 -4.13 -3.36 12.74
C TYR A 217 -5.65 -3.39 12.91
N ILE A 218 -6.18 -3.85 14.04
CA ILE A 218 -7.63 -3.87 14.30
C ILE A 218 -7.96 -2.96 15.48
N LYS A 219 -8.75 -1.92 15.20
CA LYS A 219 -9.44 -1.18 16.26
C LYS A 219 -10.62 -2.00 16.76
N SER A 220 -10.67 -2.23 18.06
CA SER A 220 -11.80 -2.91 18.72
C SER A 220 -12.44 -2.04 19.78
N ASN A 221 -13.76 -1.94 19.76
CA ASN A 221 -14.55 -1.33 20.82
C ASN A 221 -15.40 -2.42 21.47
N PRO A 222 -15.38 -2.59 22.81
CA PRO A 222 -16.26 -3.54 23.49
C PRO A 222 -17.74 -3.24 23.20
N LEU A 223 -18.56 -4.28 23.10
CA LEU A 223 -20.02 -4.13 23.11
C LEU A 223 -20.48 -4.05 24.57
N LEU A 224 -21.30 -3.03 24.88
CA LEU A 224 -21.95 -2.85 26.18
C LEU A 224 -23.08 -3.86 26.38
#